data_AF-A0A0G1W7Z1-F1
#
_entry.id   AF-A0A0G1W7Z1-F1
#
_cell.length_a   1.000
_cell.length_b   1.000
_cell.length_c   1.000
_cell.angle_alpha   90.00
_cell.angle_beta   90.00
_cell.angle_gamma   90.00
#
_symmetry.space_group_name_H-M   'P 1'
#
loop_
_entity.id
_entity.type
_entity.pdbx_description
1 polymer ?
#
loop_
_entity_poly.entity_id
_entity_poly.type
_entity_poly.pdbx_seq_one_letter_code
_entity_poly.pdbx_strand_id
1 'polypeptide(L)'
;MSSYYFFLTKNNSLIYHRIMKPATAPPQQKTQGFTLVELLIVIAVLGVLATIVLLAVNPAGQLARARDAGRKTALKSIANALEAYVAVNGSYPSTNMNWSWESGIYEGPNGWIPNLAPGDIKRLPSDPRKGTPGSKQPNCATGSYGYGYRSDGKDYKIYAHCTPENYSKDDRKFIDPWRDADATYGGDGRCGDPVAEGENGGVGDGMPWSWAIWSSDTSKCW
;
A
#
# COMPACT_ATOMS: atom_id res chain seq x y z
N MET A 1 50.48 -60.50 -2.05
CA MET A 1 50.47 -60.33 -0.57
C MET A 1 51.48 -61.33 0.01
N SER A 2 52.63 -60.85 0.49
CA SER A 2 53.68 -61.73 1.02
C SER A 2 53.35 -62.08 2.47
N SER A 3 52.97 -63.33 2.74
CA SER A 3 52.78 -63.89 4.07
C SER A 3 54.06 -64.59 4.49
N TYR A 4 54.68 -64.11 5.56
CA TYR A 4 55.87 -64.72 6.14
C TYR A 4 55.45 -65.80 7.14
N TYR A 5 55.98 -67.01 6.97
CA TYR A 5 55.83 -68.12 7.90
C TYR A 5 57.16 -68.32 8.63
N PHE A 6 57.13 -68.36 9.96
CA PHE A 6 58.29 -68.66 10.80
C PHE A 6 58.14 -70.07 11.36
N PHE A 7 59.18 -70.90 11.24
CA PHE A 7 59.14 -72.33 11.60
C PHE A 7 59.86 -72.57 12.93
N LEU A 8 59.21 -73.24 13.87
CA LEU A 8 59.84 -73.76 15.08
C LEU A 8 59.46 -75.24 15.25
N THR A 9 60.46 -76.11 15.42
CA THR A 9 60.24 -77.55 15.61
C THR A 9 60.30 -77.87 17.09
N LYS A 10 59.20 -78.40 17.66
CA LYS A 10 59.23 -79.03 18.99
C LYS A 10 58.56 -80.39 18.89
N ASN A 11 59.29 -81.45 19.27
CA ASN A 11 58.84 -82.84 19.26
C ASN A 11 58.27 -83.33 17.89
N ASN A 12 59.02 -83.12 16.80
CA ASN A 12 58.72 -83.63 15.45
C ASN A 12 57.34 -83.30 14.87
N SER A 13 56.65 -82.28 15.39
CA SER A 13 55.42 -81.74 14.79
C SER A 13 55.64 -80.28 14.37
N LEU A 14 55.28 -79.96 13.12
CA LEU A 14 55.38 -78.61 12.57
C LEU A 14 54.09 -77.83 12.91
N ILE A 15 54.23 -76.82 13.77
CA ILE A 15 53.13 -75.90 14.11
C ILE A 15 53.35 -74.59 13.34
N TYR A 16 52.36 -74.21 12.53
CA TYR A 16 52.41 -72.98 11.73
C TYR A 16 51.70 -71.84 12.47
N HIS A 17 52.43 -70.79 12.86
CA HIS A 17 51.83 -69.57 13.41
C HIS A 17 51.62 -68.53 12.31
N ARG A 18 50.36 -68.16 12.07
CA ARG A 18 49.98 -67.08 11.13
C ARG A 18 50.06 -65.74 11.85
N ILE A 19 51.04 -64.90 11.51
CA ILE A 19 51.09 -63.52 12.00
C ILE A 19 50.16 -62.67 11.12
N MET A 20 49.02 -62.24 11.67
CA MET A 20 48.15 -61.28 10.99
C MET A 20 48.77 -59.89 11.04
N LYS A 21 48.79 -59.17 9.91
CA LYS A 21 49.15 -57.75 9.87
C LYS A 21 48.08 -56.94 10.63
N PRO A 22 48.46 -55.94 11.42
CA PRO A 22 47.49 -55.07 12.08
C PRO A 22 46.67 -54.33 11.02
N ALA A 23 45.34 -54.35 11.17
CA ALA A 23 44.44 -53.62 10.29
C ALA A 23 44.66 -52.10 10.48
N THR A 24 45.05 -51.40 9.42
CA THR A 24 45.15 -49.94 9.41
C THR A 24 43.74 -49.34 9.46
N ALA A 25 43.44 -48.59 10.51
CA ALA A 25 42.16 -47.91 10.68
C ALA A 25 41.90 -46.91 9.53
N PRO A 26 40.66 -46.80 9.03
CA PRO A 26 40.33 -45.84 7.97
C PRO A 26 40.53 -44.40 8.46
N PRO A 27 40.96 -43.47 7.60
CA PRO A 27 41.14 -42.08 7.98
C PRO A 27 39.80 -41.48 8.42
N GLN A 28 39.72 -41.00 9.67
CA GLN A 28 38.57 -40.24 10.16
C GLN A 28 38.45 -38.95 9.34
N GLN A 29 37.35 -38.81 8.61
CA GLN A 29 37.00 -37.52 7.99
C GLN A 29 36.69 -36.54 9.12
N LYS A 30 37.50 -35.49 9.24
CA LYS A 30 37.23 -34.39 10.18
C LYS A 30 35.97 -33.67 9.72
N THR A 31 34.88 -33.83 10.46
CA THR A 31 33.71 -32.97 10.36
C THR A 31 34.13 -31.55 10.72
N GLN A 32 34.16 -30.66 9.73
CA GLN A 32 34.40 -29.24 9.95
C GLN A 32 33.12 -28.64 10.53
N GLY A 33 33.19 -28.20 11.79
CA GLY A 33 32.11 -27.43 12.43
C GLY A 33 32.28 -25.95 12.14
N PHE A 34 31.16 -25.22 12.05
CA PHE A 34 31.19 -23.76 11.99
C PHE A 34 31.86 -23.18 13.24
N THR A 35 32.71 -22.18 13.04
CA THR A 35 33.28 -21.43 14.16
C THR A 35 32.28 -20.38 14.66
N LEU A 36 32.34 -20.08 15.97
CA LEU A 36 31.54 -18.98 16.55
C LEU A 36 31.84 -17.63 15.87
N VAL A 37 33.08 -17.44 15.41
CA VAL A 37 33.51 -16.23 14.72
C VAL A 37 32.84 -16.11 13.35
N GLU A 38 32.72 -17.20 12.60
CA GLU A 38 32.01 -17.19 11.32
C GLU A 38 30.55 -16.80 11.49
N LEU A 39 29.86 -17.35 12.49
CA LEU A 39 28.47 -16.97 12.74
C LEU A 39 28.33 -15.51 13.19
N LEU A 40 29.28 -15.01 13.98
CA LEU A 40 29.28 -13.62 14.47
C LEU A 40 29.45 -12.61 13.32
N ILE A 41 30.34 -12.88 12.38
CA ILE A 41 30.53 -12.01 11.20
C ILE A 41 29.28 -12.03 10.32
N VAL A 42 28.63 -13.19 10.15
CA VAL A 42 27.41 -13.31 9.35
C VAL A 42 26.28 -12.46 9.91
N ILE A 43 25.99 -12.55 11.21
CA ILE A 43 24.93 -11.73 11.81
C ILE A 43 25.27 -10.23 11.80
N ALA A 44 26.56 -9.86 11.92
CA ALA A 44 27.00 -8.49 11.82
C ALA A 44 26.75 -7.92 10.42
N VAL A 45 27.12 -8.67 9.37
CA VAL A 45 26.86 -8.27 7.97
C VAL A 45 25.35 -8.24 7.68
N LEU A 46 24.58 -9.21 8.15
CA LEU A 46 23.12 -9.22 8.00
C LEU A 46 22.47 -8.00 8.67
N GLY A 47 22.95 -7.58 9.84
CA GLY A 47 22.47 -6.37 10.52
C GLY A 47 22.69 -5.11 9.69
N VAL A 48 23.87 -4.94 9.10
CA VAL A 48 24.18 -3.80 8.24
C VAL A 48 23.31 -3.81 6.98
N LEU A 49 23.23 -4.96 6.28
CA LEU A 49 22.41 -5.09 5.08
C LEU A 49 20.92 -4.83 5.34
N ALA A 50 20.38 -5.31 6.46
CA ALA A 50 18.98 -5.10 6.82
C ALA A 50 18.63 -3.60 6.94
N THR A 51 19.50 -2.79 7.54
CA THR A 51 19.26 -1.34 7.68
C THR A 51 19.27 -0.63 6.33
N ILE A 52 20.23 -0.94 5.45
CA ILE A 52 20.32 -0.36 4.10
C ILE A 52 19.06 -0.69 3.29
N VAL A 53 18.60 -1.95 3.34
CA VAL A 53 17.41 -2.39 2.61
C VAL A 53 16.16 -1.63 3.08
N LEU A 54 15.98 -1.43 4.39
CA LEU A 54 14.81 -0.69 4.91
C LEU A 54 14.78 0.76 4.44
N LEU A 55 15.93 1.43 4.41
CA LEU A 55 16.05 2.79 3.89
C LEU A 55 15.79 2.85 2.38
N ALA A 56 16.23 1.83 1.63
CA ALA A 56 16.04 1.77 0.18
C ALA A 56 14.58 1.53 -0.23
N VAL A 57 13.80 0.76 0.55
CA VAL A 57 12.45 0.31 0.16
C VAL A 57 11.35 1.34 0.46
N ASN A 58 11.60 2.34 1.31
CA ASN A 58 10.65 3.37 1.76
C ASN A 58 9.23 2.78 2.03
N PRO A 59 9.08 1.95 3.07
CA PRO A 59 7.81 1.27 3.36
C PRO A 59 6.65 2.24 3.62
N ALA A 60 6.94 3.42 4.20
CA ALA A 60 5.93 4.45 4.44
C ALA A 60 5.29 4.95 3.13
N GLY A 61 6.12 5.19 2.09
CA GLY A 61 5.63 5.58 0.78
C GLY A 61 4.79 4.49 0.09
N GLN A 62 5.18 3.22 0.22
CA GLN A 62 4.40 2.11 -0.34
C GLN A 62 3.04 1.96 0.31
N LEU A 63 2.97 2.07 1.64
CA LEU A 63 1.71 2.04 2.37
C LEU A 63 0.80 3.22 2.01
N ALA A 64 1.38 4.40 1.82
CA ALA A 64 0.63 5.57 1.37
C ALA A 64 0.02 5.36 -0.03
N ARG A 65 0.81 4.84 -1.00
CA ARG A 65 0.31 4.48 -2.33
C ARG A 65 -0.80 3.43 -2.29
N ALA A 66 -0.70 2.45 -1.39
CA ALA A 66 -1.74 1.44 -1.23
C ALA A 66 -3.05 2.05 -0.69
N ARG A 67 -2.99 2.94 0.29
CA ARG A 67 -4.18 3.67 0.80
C ARG A 67 -4.81 4.55 -0.28
N ASP A 68 -3.97 5.23 -1.04
CA ASP A 68 -4.36 6.08 -2.17
C ASP A 68 -5.06 5.30 -3.28
N ALA A 69 -4.55 4.13 -3.66
CA ALA A 69 -5.23 3.22 -4.59
C ALA A 69 -6.58 2.75 -4.03
N GLY A 70 -6.67 2.49 -2.72
CA GLY A 70 -7.90 2.20 -2.02
C GLY A 70 -8.92 3.33 -2.14
N ARG A 71 -8.50 4.59 -1.96
CA ARG A 71 -9.36 5.78 -2.09
C ARG A 71 -9.94 5.93 -3.49
N LYS A 72 -9.12 5.80 -4.52
CA LYS A 72 -9.57 5.86 -5.92
C LYS A 72 -10.58 4.76 -6.23
N THR A 73 -10.35 3.56 -5.70
CA THR A 73 -11.27 2.42 -5.86
C THR A 73 -12.60 2.68 -5.15
N ALA A 74 -12.55 3.22 -3.92
CA ALA A 74 -13.73 3.60 -3.16
C ALA A 74 -14.57 4.66 -3.87
N LEU A 75 -13.95 5.74 -4.37
CA LEU A 75 -14.64 6.79 -5.13
C LEU A 75 -15.34 6.20 -6.36
N LYS A 76 -14.66 5.36 -7.14
CA LYS A 76 -15.26 4.69 -8.30
C LYS A 76 -16.41 3.75 -7.92
N SER A 77 -16.26 3.00 -6.83
CA SER A 77 -17.31 2.11 -6.35
C SER A 77 -18.56 2.87 -5.94
N ILE A 78 -18.40 4.04 -5.29
CA ILE A 78 -19.52 4.92 -4.94
C ILE A 78 -20.15 5.50 -6.20
N ALA A 79 -19.34 6.01 -7.14
CA ALA A 79 -19.85 6.55 -8.41
C ALA A 79 -20.72 5.51 -9.13
N ASN A 80 -20.23 4.27 -9.29
CA ASN A 80 -21.01 3.19 -9.91
C ASN A 80 -22.32 2.89 -9.15
N ALA A 81 -22.30 2.93 -7.82
CA ALA A 81 -23.51 2.74 -7.01
C ALA A 81 -24.51 3.89 -7.19
N LEU A 82 -24.03 5.13 -7.30
CA LEU A 82 -24.86 6.30 -7.59
C LEU A 82 -25.51 6.20 -8.98
N GLU A 83 -24.79 5.72 -9.98
CA GLU A 83 -25.34 5.44 -11.32
C GLU A 83 -26.42 4.35 -11.27
N ALA A 84 -26.24 3.30 -10.46
CA ALA A 84 -27.26 2.28 -10.24
C ALA A 84 -28.51 2.84 -9.52
N TYR A 85 -28.29 3.68 -8.50
CA TYR A 85 -29.37 4.32 -7.74
C TYR A 85 -30.25 5.19 -8.63
N VAL A 86 -29.64 6.04 -9.48
CA VAL A 86 -30.40 6.94 -10.38
C VAL A 86 -31.17 6.15 -11.44
N ALA A 87 -30.63 5.01 -11.90
CA ALA A 87 -31.31 4.15 -12.87
C ALA A 87 -32.63 3.58 -12.32
N VAL A 88 -32.74 3.38 -11.01
CA VAL A 88 -33.96 2.88 -10.35
C VAL A 88 -34.87 4.02 -9.86
N ASN A 89 -34.29 5.06 -9.26
CA ASN A 89 -35.03 6.11 -8.56
C ASN A 89 -35.25 7.38 -9.39
N GLY A 90 -34.65 7.48 -10.58
CA GLY A 90 -34.76 8.62 -11.49
C GLY A 90 -34.07 9.91 -11.03
N SER A 91 -33.42 9.90 -9.86
CA SER A 91 -32.65 11.02 -9.30
C SER A 91 -31.54 10.49 -8.40
N TYR A 92 -30.46 11.26 -8.24
CA TYR A 92 -29.43 10.95 -7.25
C TYR A 92 -29.92 11.23 -5.82
N PRO A 93 -29.31 10.62 -4.79
CA PRO A 93 -29.61 10.97 -3.40
C PRO A 93 -29.34 12.44 -3.09
N SER A 94 -30.39 13.27 -3.07
CA SER A 94 -30.21 14.70 -2.79
C SER A 94 -29.74 14.94 -1.37
N THR A 95 -28.73 15.78 -1.21
CA THR A 95 -28.31 16.33 0.10
C THR A 95 -28.87 17.74 0.32
N ASN A 96 -29.85 18.16 -0.49
CA ASN A 96 -30.34 19.54 -0.56
C ASN A 96 -29.18 20.54 -0.72
N MET A 97 -28.19 20.17 -1.55
CA MET A 97 -26.97 20.95 -1.77
C MET A 97 -26.12 21.21 -0.51
N ASN A 98 -26.31 20.45 0.56
CA ASN A 98 -25.42 20.48 1.73
C ASN A 98 -24.28 19.47 1.57
N TRP A 99 -23.13 19.79 2.14
CA TRP A 99 -22.03 18.83 2.25
C TRP A 99 -22.39 17.77 3.29
N SER A 100 -22.31 16.51 2.87
CA SER A 100 -22.42 15.36 3.74
C SER A 100 -21.06 14.65 3.80
N TRP A 101 -20.53 14.48 5.01
CA TRP A 101 -19.17 14.02 5.25
C TRP A 101 -19.16 12.64 5.87
N GLU A 102 -18.14 11.84 5.57
CA GLU A 102 -17.89 10.64 6.35
C GLU A 102 -17.65 11.03 7.82
N SER A 103 -18.37 10.39 8.75
CA SER A 103 -18.23 10.66 10.19
C SER A 103 -17.40 9.61 10.92
N GLY A 104 -16.89 8.60 10.20
CA GLY A 104 -16.25 7.41 10.79
C GLY A 104 -17.18 6.56 11.68
N ILE A 105 -18.45 6.95 11.90
CA ILE A 105 -19.37 6.37 12.90
C ILE A 105 -20.71 5.91 12.28
N TYR A 106 -21.13 6.43 11.13
CA TYR A 106 -22.39 5.99 10.49
C TYR A 106 -22.19 4.71 9.66
N GLU A 107 -22.21 3.56 10.34
CA GLU A 107 -22.41 2.24 9.76
C GLU A 107 -23.92 1.93 9.70
N GLY A 108 -24.64 2.47 8.71
CA GLY A 108 -26.07 2.21 8.60
C GLY A 108 -26.68 2.61 7.25
N PRO A 109 -27.98 2.33 7.04
CA PRO A 109 -28.69 2.62 5.79
C PRO A 109 -28.72 4.10 5.38
N ASN A 110 -28.41 4.99 6.32
CA ASN A 110 -28.36 6.44 6.14
C ASN A 110 -26.97 6.96 6.51
N GLY A 111 -25.93 6.38 5.93
CA GLY A 111 -24.58 6.91 6.08
C GLY A 111 -24.44 8.31 5.46
N TRP A 112 -23.21 8.73 5.15
CA TRP A 112 -22.95 10.05 4.58
C TRP A 112 -23.46 10.25 3.15
N ILE A 113 -24.04 9.21 2.53
CA ILE A 113 -24.84 9.31 1.31
C ILE A 113 -26.23 8.75 1.61
N PRO A 114 -27.30 9.55 1.52
CA PRO A 114 -28.65 9.10 1.83
C PRO A 114 -29.08 7.91 0.97
N ASN A 115 -29.71 6.90 1.56
CA ASN A 115 -30.35 5.76 0.87
C ASN A 115 -29.49 4.94 -0.11
N LEU A 116 -28.18 5.19 -0.22
CA LEU A 116 -27.31 4.45 -1.15
C LEU A 116 -26.93 3.07 -0.60
N ALA A 117 -26.77 2.98 0.73
CA ALA A 117 -26.53 1.72 1.44
C ALA A 117 -27.77 1.35 2.26
N PRO A 118 -28.06 0.06 2.53
CA PRO A 118 -27.40 -1.12 2.00
C PRO A 118 -27.86 -1.52 0.57
N GLY A 119 -28.60 -0.66 -0.13
CA GLY A 119 -29.20 -0.96 -1.44
C GLY A 119 -28.18 -1.20 -2.56
N ASP A 120 -27.68 -0.13 -3.17
CA ASP A 120 -26.75 -0.21 -4.31
C ASP A 120 -25.31 -0.49 -3.88
N ILE A 121 -24.99 -0.26 -2.61
CA ILE A 121 -23.73 -0.64 -1.99
C ILE A 121 -23.98 -1.22 -0.60
N LYS A 122 -23.33 -2.36 -0.27
CA LYS A 122 -23.51 -3.04 1.02
C LYS A 122 -23.18 -2.13 2.21
N ARG A 123 -22.16 -1.28 2.06
CA ARG A 123 -21.69 -0.35 3.08
C ARG A 123 -20.87 0.75 2.41
N LEU A 124 -21.07 2.00 2.84
CA LEU A 124 -20.24 3.10 2.37
C LEU A 124 -18.78 2.94 2.85
N PRO A 125 -17.80 3.18 1.97
CA PRO A 125 -16.39 3.11 2.37
C PRO A 125 -16.07 4.23 3.37
N SER A 126 -15.03 3.99 4.16
CA SER A 126 -14.46 4.95 5.10
C SER A 126 -12.98 5.15 4.78
N ASP A 127 -12.47 6.36 4.91
CA ASP A 127 -11.06 6.65 4.62
C ASP A 127 -10.13 5.82 5.54
N PRO A 128 -9.07 5.21 4.99
CA PRO A 128 -8.11 4.43 5.77
C PRO A 128 -7.43 5.18 6.92
N ARG A 129 -7.39 6.52 6.89
CA ARG A 129 -6.76 7.35 7.94
C ARG A 129 -7.72 7.82 9.03
N LYS A 130 -9.02 7.52 8.95
CA LYS A 130 -10.04 7.76 10.01
C LYS A 130 -9.86 9.09 10.77
N GLY A 131 -9.87 10.21 10.06
CA GLY A 131 -9.77 11.54 10.68
C GLY A 131 -8.36 12.07 10.91
N THR A 132 -7.30 11.40 10.43
CA THR A 132 -5.96 11.98 10.36
C THR A 132 -5.67 12.49 8.95
N PRO A 133 -5.50 13.80 8.72
CA PRO A 133 -5.18 14.35 7.40
C PRO A 133 -3.96 13.67 6.79
N GLY A 134 -4.08 13.24 5.53
CA GLY A 134 -3.00 12.77 4.65
C GLY A 134 -2.11 13.90 4.16
N SER A 135 -2.69 15.09 3.93
CA SER A 135 -1.96 16.30 3.58
C SER A 135 -1.65 17.16 4.81
N LYS A 136 -0.47 17.79 4.82
CA LYS A 136 0.02 18.68 5.91
C LYS A 136 -0.35 20.15 5.68
N GLN A 137 -1.49 20.43 5.05
CA GLN A 137 -1.86 21.79 4.64
C GLN A 137 -2.73 22.53 5.66
N PRO A 138 -2.71 23.88 5.68
CA PRO A 138 -3.40 24.69 6.69
C PRO A 138 -4.93 24.61 6.64
N ASN A 139 -5.52 24.39 5.45
CA ASN A 139 -6.96 24.25 5.24
C ASN A 139 -7.51 22.89 5.69
N CYS A 140 -6.64 21.91 5.95
CA CYS A 140 -6.97 20.62 6.52
C CYS A 140 -7.01 20.63 8.06
N ALA A 141 -7.35 21.78 8.67
CA ALA A 141 -7.39 21.98 10.12
C ALA A 141 -8.83 22.14 10.69
N THR A 142 -9.86 22.23 9.84
CA THR A 142 -11.24 22.59 10.23
C THR A 142 -12.18 21.41 10.47
N GLY A 143 -11.66 20.19 10.65
CA GLY A 143 -12.42 19.04 11.17
C GLY A 143 -13.26 18.26 10.16
N SER A 144 -13.23 18.62 8.87
CA SER A 144 -13.87 17.84 7.80
C SER A 144 -12.79 17.19 6.94
N TYR A 145 -12.55 15.90 7.10
CA TYR A 145 -11.53 15.14 6.34
C TYR A 145 -12.12 13.80 5.90
N GLY A 146 -11.62 13.25 4.79
CA GLY A 146 -12.09 11.97 4.25
C GLY A 146 -13.06 12.16 3.08
N TYR A 147 -14.02 11.25 2.92
CA TYR A 147 -14.97 11.36 1.83
C TYR A 147 -16.07 12.39 2.11
N GLY A 148 -16.40 13.19 1.09
CA GLY A 148 -17.51 14.13 1.07
C GLY A 148 -18.41 13.90 -0.13
N TYR A 149 -19.71 14.08 0.06
CA TYR A 149 -20.74 13.98 -0.97
C TYR A 149 -21.65 15.21 -0.95
N ARG A 150 -22.02 15.68 -2.13
CA ARG A 150 -23.01 16.74 -2.32
C ARG A 150 -23.81 16.45 -3.59
N SER A 151 -25.13 16.59 -3.51
CA SER A 151 -26.01 16.44 -4.67
C SER A 151 -27.24 17.35 -4.57
N ASP A 152 -27.73 17.76 -5.73
CA ASP A 152 -29.01 18.45 -5.92
C ASP A 152 -30.12 17.50 -6.47
N GLY A 153 -29.83 16.19 -6.56
CA GLY A 153 -30.71 15.17 -7.13
C GLY A 153 -30.59 14.98 -8.64
N LYS A 154 -29.91 15.88 -9.37
CA LYS A 154 -29.64 15.76 -10.81
C LYS A 154 -28.17 15.54 -11.10
N ASP A 155 -27.31 16.21 -10.35
CA ASP A 155 -25.87 16.09 -10.41
C ASP A 155 -25.32 15.75 -9.02
N TYR A 156 -24.14 15.14 -8.98
CA TYR A 156 -23.41 14.92 -7.75
C TYR A 156 -21.92 15.23 -7.87
N LYS A 157 -21.32 15.50 -6.70
CA LYS A 157 -19.88 15.57 -6.50
C LYS A 157 -19.52 14.70 -5.30
N ILE A 158 -18.63 13.73 -5.52
CA ILE A 158 -17.95 12.97 -4.47
C ILE A 158 -16.47 13.32 -4.48
N TYR A 159 -15.85 13.42 -3.33
CA TYR A 159 -14.39 13.52 -3.26
C TYR A 159 -13.80 12.95 -1.99
N ALA A 160 -12.50 12.64 -2.02
CA ALA A 160 -11.64 12.47 -0.86
C ALA A 160 -10.94 13.81 -0.58
N HIS A 161 -11.00 14.31 0.65
CA HIS A 161 -10.49 15.62 1.04
C HIS A 161 -9.47 15.52 2.15
N CYS A 162 -8.31 16.15 1.94
CA CYS A 162 -7.20 16.21 2.89
C CYS A 162 -6.63 14.85 3.30
N THR A 163 -7.05 13.75 2.67
CA THR A 163 -6.60 12.39 2.95
C THR A 163 -5.69 11.76 1.90
N PRO A 164 -5.67 12.16 0.61
CA PRO A 164 -4.69 11.59 -0.31
C PRO A 164 -3.27 12.01 0.07
N GLU A 165 -2.33 11.07 -0.07
CA GLU A 165 -0.98 11.18 0.51
C GLU A 165 0.12 11.31 -0.55
N ASN A 166 -0.13 10.86 -1.77
CA ASN A 166 0.77 10.99 -2.91
C ASN A 166 0.00 11.46 -4.13
N TYR A 167 0.66 12.26 -4.95
CA TYR A 167 0.12 12.74 -6.22
C TYR A 167 1.04 12.35 -7.37
N SER A 168 0.49 11.63 -8.35
CA SER A 168 1.13 11.38 -9.65
C SER A 168 0.47 12.23 -10.74
N LYS A 169 1.18 12.46 -11.85
CA LYS A 169 0.58 13.09 -13.05
C LYS A 169 -0.62 12.29 -13.58
N ASP A 170 -0.64 10.98 -13.38
CA ASP A 170 -1.75 10.11 -13.78
C ASP A 170 -3.03 10.35 -12.96
N ASP A 171 -2.90 11.04 -11.82
CA ASP A 171 -4.00 11.32 -10.89
C ASP A 171 -4.74 12.61 -11.25
N ARG A 172 -4.29 13.33 -12.28
CA ARG A 172 -4.91 14.56 -12.79
C ARG A 172 -6.41 14.42 -13.06
N LYS A 173 -6.84 13.25 -13.55
CA LYS A 173 -8.25 12.93 -13.83
C LYS A 173 -9.15 12.85 -12.59
N PHE A 174 -8.55 12.79 -11.40
CA PHE A 174 -9.27 12.82 -10.14
C PHE A 174 -9.06 14.14 -9.41
N ILE A 175 -8.31 15.11 -9.92
CA ILE A 175 -8.13 16.40 -9.22
C ILE A 175 -9.44 17.18 -9.27
N ASP A 176 -9.81 17.87 -8.18
CA ASP A 176 -10.95 18.80 -8.15
C ASP A 176 -10.51 20.17 -8.70
N PRO A 177 -10.87 20.56 -9.94
CA PRO A 177 -10.38 21.78 -10.56
C PRO A 177 -10.86 23.03 -9.82
N TRP A 178 -12.00 22.98 -9.12
CA TRP A 178 -12.52 24.18 -8.46
C TRP A 178 -11.83 24.45 -7.12
N ARG A 179 -11.66 23.42 -6.29
CA ARG A 179 -10.98 23.56 -4.97
C ARG A 179 -9.46 23.65 -5.09
N ASP A 180 -8.87 22.96 -6.06
CA ASP A 180 -7.42 22.91 -6.21
C ASP A 180 -6.89 24.00 -7.17
N ALA A 181 -7.68 24.57 -8.10
CA ALA A 181 -7.20 25.67 -8.96
C ALA A 181 -7.28 27.06 -8.30
N ASP A 182 -8.22 27.29 -7.38
CA ASP A 182 -8.37 28.57 -6.66
C ASP A 182 -7.27 28.78 -5.60
N ALA A 183 -6.76 27.69 -5.01
CA ALA A 183 -5.81 27.77 -3.91
C ALA A 183 -4.33 27.84 -4.34
N THR A 184 -3.96 27.45 -5.57
CA THR A 184 -2.53 27.30 -5.94
C THR A 184 -2.20 27.58 -7.41
N TYR A 185 -3.17 27.51 -8.34
CA TYR A 185 -2.87 27.53 -9.79
C TYR A 185 -3.46 28.70 -10.57
N GLY A 186 -4.10 29.68 -9.90
CA GLY A 186 -4.64 30.87 -10.56
C GLY A 186 -5.64 30.52 -11.67
N GLY A 187 -6.44 29.46 -11.47
CA GLY A 187 -7.47 29.07 -12.42
C GLY A 187 -8.51 30.17 -12.59
N ASP A 188 -9.12 30.24 -13.77
CA ASP A 188 -10.14 31.24 -14.10
C ASP A 188 -11.53 30.95 -13.48
N GLY A 189 -11.59 30.01 -12.54
CA GLY A 189 -12.80 29.57 -11.84
C GLY A 189 -13.71 28.67 -12.67
N ARG A 190 -13.32 28.23 -13.88
CA ARG A 190 -14.14 27.36 -14.72
C ARG A 190 -13.92 25.88 -14.40
N CYS A 191 -15.03 25.16 -14.25
CA CYS A 191 -15.01 23.71 -14.11
C CYS A 191 -14.44 23.03 -15.35
N GLY A 192 -13.49 22.12 -15.16
CA GLY A 192 -12.94 21.30 -16.24
C GLY A 192 -11.69 21.87 -16.93
N ASP A 193 -11.20 23.04 -16.54
CA ASP A 193 -9.91 23.50 -17.04
C ASP A 193 -8.79 22.65 -16.42
N PRO A 194 -7.91 22.06 -17.24
CA PRO A 194 -6.76 21.32 -16.71
C PRO A 194 -5.92 22.28 -15.88
N VAL A 195 -5.52 21.85 -14.68
CA VAL A 195 -4.60 22.58 -13.80
C VAL A 195 -3.45 23.13 -14.64
N ALA A 196 -3.34 24.46 -14.73
CA ALA A 196 -2.38 25.12 -15.60
C ALA A 196 -0.96 24.59 -15.33
N GLU A 197 -0.28 24.12 -16.39
CA GLU A 197 1.12 23.72 -16.29
C GLU A 197 1.95 24.98 -16.06
N GLY A 198 2.36 25.24 -14.82
CA GLY A 198 3.42 26.22 -14.59
C GLY A 198 4.67 25.77 -15.36
N GLU A 199 5.20 26.63 -16.23
CA GLU A 199 6.35 26.38 -17.12
C GLU A 199 7.65 25.95 -16.38
N ASN A 200 7.64 25.96 -15.05
CA ASN A 200 8.74 25.52 -14.21
C ASN A 200 8.47 24.20 -13.48
N GLY A 201 7.82 23.22 -14.12
CA GLY A 201 7.90 21.78 -13.73
C GLY A 201 7.65 21.45 -12.25
N GLY A 202 7.02 22.36 -11.52
CA GLY A 202 6.96 22.39 -10.07
C GLY A 202 5.54 22.73 -9.71
N VAL A 203 4.83 21.71 -9.26
CA VAL A 203 3.67 21.82 -8.38
C VAL A 203 4.14 22.79 -7.27
N GLY A 204 3.73 24.05 -7.30
CA GLY A 204 4.35 25.09 -6.46
C GLY A 204 4.04 24.82 -5.00
N ASP A 205 4.88 24.05 -4.30
CA ASP A 205 4.84 23.64 -2.88
C ASP A 205 3.48 23.20 -2.29
N GLY A 206 2.42 23.14 -3.10
CA GLY A 206 1.06 22.79 -2.79
C GLY A 206 0.59 21.77 -3.82
N MET A 207 0.84 20.49 -3.50
CA MET A 207 0.15 19.42 -4.21
C MET A 207 -1.36 19.62 -4.03
N PRO A 208 -2.20 19.30 -5.05
CA PRO A 208 -3.65 19.25 -4.87
C PRO A 208 -3.94 18.39 -3.63
N TRP A 209 -5.01 18.66 -2.89
CA TRP A 209 -5.27 17.99 -1.60
C TRP A 209 -6.58 17.22 -1.59
N SER A 210 -7.22 17.14 -2.75
CA SER A 210 -8.45 16.42 -2.93
C SER A 210 -8.48 15.58 -4.20
N TRP A 211 -9.26 14.49 -4.15
CA TRP A 211 -9.62 13.72 -5.33
C TRP A 211 -11.13 13.68 -5.51
N ALA A 212 -11.65 14.16 -6.63
CA ALA A 212 -13.07 14.24 -6.94
C ALA A 212 -13.50 13.38 -8.15
N ILE A 213 -14.77 12.99 -8.15
CA ILE A 213 -15.53 12.46 -9.30
C ILE A 213 -16.89 13.18 -9.33
N TRP A 214 -17.37 13.50 -10.53
CA TRP A 214 -18.67 14.13 -10.78
C TRP A 214 -19.50 13.34 -11.80
N SER A 215 -20.83 13.48 -11.72
CA SER A 215 -21.77 12.91 -12.70
C SER A 215 -21.76 13.63 -14.05
N SER A 216 -21.52 14.93 -14.05
CA SER A 216 -21.57 15.79 -15.24
C SER A 216 -20.24 16.50 -15.45
N ASP A 217 -19.71 16.44 -16.67
CA ASP A 217 -18.38 16.99 -17.00
C ASP A 217 -18.32 18.54 -16.97
N THR A 218 -19.46 19.24 -16.95
CA THR A 218 -19.45 20.70 -17.23
C THR A 218 -20.48 21.58 -16.52
N SER A 219 -21.51 21.06 -15.83
CA SER A 219 -22.64 21.95 -15.48
C SER A 219 -22.61 22.65 -14.13
N LYS A 220 -21.87 22.21 -13.11
CA LYS A 220 -21.98 22.84 -11.77
C LYS A 220 -20.69 22.79 -10.95
N CYS A 221 -20.03 23.94 -10.84
CA CYS A 221 -18.95 24.16 -9.88
C CYS A 221 -19.56 24.29 -8.47
N TRP A 222 -19.47 23.21 -7.68
CA TRP A 222 -19.98 23.11 -6.32
C TRP A 222 -18.87 23.08 -5.26
#